data_AF-A0A3A9XUM0-F1
#
_entry.id   AF-A0A3A9XUM0-F1
#
_cell.length_a   1.000
_cell.length_b   1.000
_cell.length_c   1.000
_cell.angle_alpha   90.00
_cell.angle_beta   90.00
_cell.angle_gamma   90.00
#
_symmetry.space_group_name_H-M   'P 1'
#
loop_
_entity.id
_entity.type
_entity.pdbx_description
1 polymer ?
#
loop_
_entity_poly.entity_id
_entity_poly.type
_entity_poly.pdbx_seq_one_letter_code
_entity_poly.pdbx_strand_id
1 'polypeptide(L)'
;MRPDRRGLESYLRCVNEEMQTAKLASEVWLRSAPAQVVVENDHFVRSLVRSGLPPGDPDRDPDGLDAIAADPVVLREQYWRRVVRAKPVAVHFGAADHDDLDDYFTVAAERSTRATLERARTTTGPGSPADLLLRSIDLLAAKKGSSPSEACRDAMRLLATAWPELVERARPAPEAATPTVESVLAAFHDDLRAGHLGKGPAAGRAGAHDGPVDARLTRVEVGELARLYLLARLCFTDEEVHLAQRLARHPRLRYALLATHLRLVAESSATAVRLVADWGTTRVLLPFTEAFVNRAGYASPVIDLAPNPKLITVLCNNVLPAVAGELIGRNADEDALDAEVLAAGVQAAARRGVFAVTIGLFGETERRDVASLSGFSRRVCPAATPFAAFCRQWLPYYFDRCPGASARREPSRPDAPETSISRASPPCRTC
;
A
#
# COMPACT_ATOMS: atom_id res chain seq x y z
N MET A 1 -11.33 -11.02 -19.30
CA MET A 1 -10.56 -10.60 -20.50
C MET A 1 -9.12 -11.02 -20.30
N ARG A 2 -8.54 -11.81 -21.23
CA ARG A 2 -7.10 -12.07 -21.21
C ARG A 2 -6.37 -10.76 -21.52
N PRO A 3 -5.32 -10.37 -20.78
CA PRO A 3 -4.53 -9.21 -21.14
C PRO A 3 -3.87 -9.43 -22.52
N ASP A 4 -3.82 -8.39 -23.35
CA ASP A 4 -3.23 -8.43 -24.70
C ASP A 4 -1.69 -8.44 -24.62
N ARG A 5 -1.03 -9.14 -25.55
CA ARG A 5 0.44 -9.17 -25.71
C ARG A 5 1.02 -7.75 -25.86
N ARG A 6 0.28 -6.86 -26.52
CA ARG A 6 0.60 -5.42 -26.62
C ARG A 6 0.68 -4.73 -25.27
N GLY A 7 -0.12 -5.17 -24.29
CA GLY A 7 -0.09 -4.66 -22.92
C GLY A 7 1.21 -4.97 -22.19
N LEU A 8 1.76 -6.18 -22.36
CA LEU A 8 3.05 -6.53 -21.78
C LEU A 8 4.20 -5.75 -22.43
N GLU A 9 4.21 -5.61 -23.76
CA GLU A 9 5.24 -4.84 -24.46
C GLU A 9 5.21 -3.35 -24.06
N SER A 10 4.01 -2.76 -23.97
CA SER A 10 3.84 -1.40 -23.48
C SER A 10 4.32 -1.27 -22.03
N TYR A 11 3.94 -2.21 -21.16
CA TYR A 11 4.39 -2.26 -19.78
C TYR A 11 5.92 -2.36 -19.67
N LEU A 12 6.56 -3.29 -20.37
CA LEU A 12 8.02 -3.49 -20.31
C LEU A 12 8.82 -2.33 -20.90
N ARG A 13 8.25 -1.61 -21.88
CA ARG A 13 8.83 -0.38 -22.43
C ARG A 13 8.72 0.79 -21.47
N CYS A 14 7.59 0.87 -20.75
CA CYS A 14 7.26 2.01 -19.89
C CYS A 14 7.55 1.77 -18.41
N VAL A 15 7.93 0.56 -18.02
CA VAL A 15 8.34 0.15 -16.68
C VAL A 15 9.61 -0.67 -16.88
N ASN A 16 10.74 0.02 -17.06
CA ASN A 16 12.02 -0.67 -17.05
C ASN A 16 12.32 -1.18 -15.63
N GLU A 17 13.26 -2.11 -15.50
CA GLU A 17 13.61 -2.72 -14.20
C GLU A 17 14.09 -1.66 -13.19
N GLU A 18 14.85 -0.66 -13.65
CA GLU A 18 15.29 0.51 -12.88
C GLU A 18 14.10 1.36 -12.35
N MET A 19 13.01 1.46 -13.12
CA MET A 19 11.82 2.25 -12.80
C MET A 19 10.96 1.59 -11.72
N GLN A 20 11.01 0.26 -11.58
CA GLN A 20 10.39 -0.41 -10.43
C GLN A 20 11.17 -0.18 -9.15
N THR A 21 12.51 -0.17 -9.23
CA THR A 21 13.40 0.13 -8.11
C THR A 21 13.20 1.57 -7.62
N ALA A 22 13.07 2.53 -8.53
CA ALA A 22 12.82 3.93 -8.21
C ALA A 22 11.42 4.19 -7.62
N LYS A 23 10.45 3.30 -7.86
CA LYS A 23 9.02 3.48 -7.53
C LYS A 23 8.68 3.59 -6.04
N LEU A 24 9.62 3.30 -5.13
CA LEU A 24 9.43 3.47 -3.69
C LEU A 24 10.38 4.47 -3.03
N ALA A 25 11.51 4.82 -3.65
CA ALA A 25 12.55 5.63 -3.00
C ALA A 25 12.45 7.14 -3.30
N SER A 26 11.79 7.54 -4.39
CA SER A 26 11.72 8.94 -4.79
C SER A 26 10.44 9.24 -5.58
N GLU A 27 9.50 9.91 -4.92
CA GLU A 27 8.18 10.35 -5.45
C GLU A 27 8.23 11.42 -6.53
N VAL A 28 9.35 11.58 -7.21
CA VAL A 28 9.52 12.53 -8.30
C VAL A 28 9.90 11.76 -9.55
N TRP A 29 8.93 11.53 -10.44
CA TRP A 29 9.20 10.98 -11.75
C TRP A 29 9.01 12.04 -12.83
N LEU A 30 10.12 12.63 -13.26
CA LEU A 30 10.17 13.67 -14.30
C LEU A 30 9.95 13.14 -15.72
N ARG A 31 9.80 11.83 -15.89
CA ARG A 31 9.57 11.17 -17.18
C ARG A 31 8.24 10.43 -17.24
N SER A 32 7.18 10.99 -16.67
CA SER A 32 5.86 10.36 -16.68
C SER A 32 5.43 9.93 -18.08
N ALA A 33 5.23 8.61 -18.27
CA ALA A 33 4.53 8.09 -19.42
C ALA A 33 3.19 8.84 -19.57
N PRO A 34 2.70 9.06 -20.81
CA PRO A 34 1.44 9.76 -21.04
C PRO A 34 0.30 9.17 -20.20
N ALA A 35 -0.65 10.00 -19.77
CA ALA A 35 -1.75 9.59 -18.89
C ALA A 35 -2.49 8.33 -19.38
N GLN A 36 -2.74 8.24 -20.69
CA GLN A 36 -3.35 7.06 -21.32
C GLN A 36 -2.51 5.80 -21.13
N VAL A 37 -1.20 5.87 -21.37
CA VAL A 37 -0.26 4.75 -21.19
C VAL A 37 -0.19 4.32 -19.72
N VAL A 38 -0.26 5.27 -18.79
CA VAL A 38 -0.34 4.99 -17.35
C VAL A 38 -1.61 4.20 -17.00
N VAL A 39 -2.76 4.61 -17.55
CA VAL A 39 -4.05 3.93 -17.31
C VAL A 39 -4.06 2.53 -17.92
N GLU A 40 -3.60 2.37 -19.15
CA GLU A 40 -3.49 1.08 -19.83
C GLU A 40 -2.57 0.12 -19.05
N ASN A 41 -1.40 0.61 -18.60
CA ASN A 41 -0.49 -0.17 -17.76
C ASN A 41 -1.11 -0.52 -16.41
N ASP A 42 -1.86 0.38 -15.77
CA ASP A 42 -2.54 0.08 -14.50
C ASP A 42 -3.57 -1.04 -14.68
N HIS A 43 -4.38 -0.99 -15.75
CA HIS A 43 -5.34 -2.04 -16.07
C HIS A 43 -4.66 -3.39 -16.32
N PHE A 44 -3.60 -3.39 -17.15
CA PHE A 44 -2.79 -4.59 -17.43
C PHE A 44 -2.22 -5.20 -16.14
N VAL A 45 -1.55 -4.39 -15.32
CA VAL A 45 -0.92 -4.86 -14.08
C VAL A 45 -1.97 -5.36 -13.10
N ARG A 46 -3.13 -4.70 -12.95
CA ARG A 46 -4.23 -5.21 -12.11
C ARG A 46 -4.72 -6.56 -12.59
N SER A 47 -4.87 -6.75 -13.90
CA SER A 47 -5.30 -8.03 -14.45
C SER A 47 -4.27 -9.12 -14.17
N LEU A 48 -2.99 -8.80 -14.33
CA LEU A 48 -1.89 -9.72 -14.05
C LEU A 48 -1.86 -10.12 -12.56
N VAL A 49 -1.90 -9.14 -11.66
CA VAL A 49 -1.80 -9.36 -10.22
C VAL A 49 -3.01 -10.11 -9.68
N ARG A 50 -4.23 -9.83 -10.17
CA ARG A 50 -5.43 -10.62 -9.83
C ARG A 50 -5.34 -12.08 -10.27
N SER A 51 -4.67 -12.34 -11.39
CA SER A 51 -4.47 -13.70 -11.91
C SER A 51 -3.26 -14.39 -11.26
N GLY A 52 -2.36 -13.60 -10.69
CA GLY A 52 -1.03 -13.97 -10.20
C GLY A 52 -0.95 -14.27 -8.72
N LEU A 53 -1.66 -13.47 -7.90
CA LEU A 53 -1.72 -13.67 -6.47
C LEU A 53 -2.83 -14.67 -6.12
N PRO A 54 -2.55 -15.64 -5.23
CA PRO A 54 -3.54 -16.59 -4.79
C PRO A 54 -4.66 -15.88 -4.00
N PRO A 55 -5.92 -16.36 -4.09
CA PRO A 55 -7.02 -15.81 -3.30
C PRO A 55 -6.92 -16.17 -1.81
N GLY A 56 -6.02 -17.09 -1.43
CA GLY A 56 -6.00 -17.75 -0.13
C GLY A 56 -7.06 -18.85 -0.10
N ASP A 57 -6.70 -20.07 -0.45
CA ASP A 57 -7.61 -21.22 -0.41
C ASP A 57 -7.38 -21.98 0.92
N PRO A 58 -8.36 -22.01 1.85
CA PRO A 58 -8.19 -22.65 3.16
C PRO A 58 -8.11 -24.18 3.07
N ASP A 59 -8.67 -24.79 2.02
CA ASP A 59 -8.70 -26.25 1.84
C ASP A 59 -7.47 -26.78 1.11
N ARG A 60 -6.64 -25.86 0.61
CA ARG A 60 -5.37 -26.16 -0.01
C ARG A 60 -4.28 -25.85 1.00
N ASP A 61 -3.73 -26.89 1.61
CA ASP A 61 -2.40 -26.81 2.20
C ASP A 61 -1.36 -27.15 1.11
N PRO A 62 -0.81 -26.17 0.38
CA PRO A 62 0.33 -26.42 -0.49
C PRO A 62 1.51 -26.82 0.38
N ASP A 63 1.68 -28.14 0.50
CA ASP A 63 2.87 -28.89 0.90
C ASP A 63 3.93 -28.10 1.71
N GLY A 64 3.96 -28.34 3.03
CA GLY A 64 5.20 -28.34 3.80
C GLY A 64 5.52 -27.10 4.65
N LEU A 65 4.64 -26.09 4.71
CA LEU A 65 4.82 -24.99 5.67
C LEU A 65 4.45 -25.39 7.10
N ASP A 66 3.49 -26.29 7.29
CA ASP A 66 3.07 -26.76 8.62
C ASP A 66 4.20 -27.48 9.39
N ALA A 67 5.10 -28.17 8.68
CA ALA A 67 6.28 -28.80 9.28
C ALA A 67 7.35 -27.76 9.71
N ILE A 68 7.48 -26.66 8.97
CA ILE A 68 8.41 -25.55 9.26
C ILE A 68 7.83 -24.61 10.33
N ALA A 69 6.51 -24.53 10.40
CA ALA A 69 5.74 -23.71 11.33
C ALA A 69 5.82 -24.19 12.78
N ALA A 70 6.28 -25.41 13.05
CA ALA A 70 6.35 -26.00 14.39
C ALA A 70 7.43 -25.39 15.31
N ASP A 71 8.42 -24.69 14.76
CA ASP A 71 9.45 -23.98 15.53
C ASP A 71 9.71 -22.58 14.96
N PRO A 72 9.42 -21.49 15.71
CA PRO A 72 9.67 -20.11 15.29
C PRO A 72 11.13 -19.81 14.92
N VAL A 73 12.10 -20.45 15.58
CA VAL A 73 13.52 -20.26 15.30
C VAL A 73 13.87 -20.85 13.94
N VAL A 74 13.43 -22.09 13.69
CA VAL A 74 13.64 -22.77 12.40
C VAL A 74 12.97 -22.01 11.26
N LEU A 75 11.73 -21.54 11.44
CA LEU A 75 11.03 -20.71 10.45
C LEU A 75 11.85 -19.45 10.11
N ARG A 76 12.34 -18.75 11.14
CA ARG A 76 13.14 -17.53 10.98
C ARG A 76 14.43 -17.81 10.20
N GLU A 77 15.17 -18.86 10.57
CA GLU A 77 16.41 -19.23 9.88
C GLU A 77 16.17 -19.61 8.42
N GLN A 78 15.12 -20.38 8.14
CA GLN A 78 14.78 -20.77 6.78
C GLN A 78 14.34 -19.58 5.93
N TYR A 79 13.52 -18.69 6.50
CA TYR A 79 13.15 -17.43 5.84
C TYR A 79 14.40 -16.63 5.49
N TRP A 80 15.27 -16.39 6.46
CA TRP A 80 16.46 -15.58 6.26
C TRP A 80 17.42 -16.20 5.25
N ARG A 81 17.61 -17.52 5.29
CA ARG A 81 18.42 -18.24 4.29
C ARG A 81 17.91 -18.03 2.86
N ARG A 82 16.59 -18.00 2.65
CA ARG A 82 16.00 -17.72 1.33
C ARG A 82 16.23 -16.26 0.91
N VAL A 83 16.06 -15.32 1.83
CA VAL A 83 16.28 -13.89 1.59
C VAL A 83 17.74 -13.60 1.25
N VAL A 84 18.70 -14.07 2.06
CA VAL A 84 20.14 -13.83 1.84
C VAL A 84 20.58 -14.28 0.44
N ARG A 85 20.09 -15.44 -0.01
CA ARG A 85 20.41 -15.97 -1.35
C ARG A 85 19.81 -15.15 -2.49
N ALA A 86 18.76 -14.38 -2.22
CA ALA A 86 18.10 -13.52 -3.20
C ALA A 86 18.41 -12.02 -2.98
N LYS A 87 19.21 -11.68 -1.96
CA LYS A 87 19.50 -10.30 -1.53
C LYS A 87 19.95 -9.40 -2.69
N PRO A 88 20.87 -9.80 -3.60
CA PRO A 88 21.28 -8.94 -4.71
C PRO A 88 20.11 -8.52 -5.61
N VAL A 89 19.18 -9.45 -5.89
CA VAL A 89 17.99 -9.17 -6.69
C VAL A 89 16.97 -8.37 -5.89
N ALA A 90 16.75 -8.72 -4.61
CA ALA A 90 15.82 -8.00 -3.75
C ALA A 90 16.21 -6.53 -3.55
N VAL A 91 17.50 -6.25 -3.28
CA VAL A 91 18.07 -4.89 -3.18
C VAL A 91 17.95 -4.17 -4.51
N HIS A 92 18.21 -4.86 -5.63
CA HIS A 92 17.97 -4.29 -6.96
C HIS A 92 16.50 -3.88 -7.16
N PHE A 93 15.52 -4.49 -6.50
CA PHE A 93 14.10 -4.09 -6.51
C PHE A 93 13.67 -3.27 -5.28
N GLY A 94 14.63 -2.65 -4.60
CA GLY A 94 14.38 -1.68 -3.53
C GLY A 94 14.06 -2.28 -2.17
N ALA A 95 14.55 -3.49 -1.88
CA ALA A 95 14.75 -3.90 -0.49
C ALA A 95 15.92 -3.11 0.11
N ALA A 96 15.85 -2.78 1.40
CA ALA A 96 16.99 -2.23 2.12
C ALA A 96 18.09 -3.30 2.23
N ASP A 97 19.36 -2.89 2.19
CA ASP A 97 20.50 -3.82 2.24
C ASP A 97 20.90 -4.15 3.69
N HIS A 98 19.96 -4.72 4.45
CA HIS A 98 20.21 -5.09 5.86
C HIS A 98 20.88 -6.45 5.99
N ASP A 99 21.77 -6.57 6.97
CA ASP A 99 22.46 -7.83 7.28
C ASP A 99 21.74 -8.68 8.34
N ASP A 100 20.75 -8.11 9.03
CA ASP A 100 19.86 -8.81 9.94
C ASP A 100 18.40 -8.74 9.44
N LEU A 101 17.65 -9.82 9.69
CA LEU A 101 16.21 -9.86 9.44
C LEU A 101 15.44 -8.90 10.36
N ASP A 102 15.94 -8.64 11.57
CA ASP A 102 15.28 -7.75 12.54
C ASP A 102 15.21 -6.30 12.09
N ASP A 103 16.14 -5.85 11.26
CA ASP A 103 16.16 -4.49 10.72
C ASP A 103 14.96 -4.22 9.79
N TYR A 104 14.35 -5.26 9.21
CA TYR A 104 13.14 -5.13 8.41
C TYR A 104 11.86 -4.97 9.26
N PHE A 105 11.90 -5.33 10.55
CA PHE A 105 10.78 -5.22 11.48
C PHE A 105 10.71 -3.83 12.13
N THR A 106 10.64 -2.81 11.29
CA THR A 106 10.69 -1.41 11.70
C THR A 106 9.45 -0.63 11.25
N VAL A 107 8.99 0.25 12.13
CA VAL A 107 7.93 1.24 11.85
C VAL A 107 8.55 2.61 11.99
N ALA A 108 8.60 3.35 10.89
CA ALA A 108 9.21 4.67 10.82
C ALA A 108 8.37 5.70 11.60
N ALA A 109 8.98 6.32 12.63
CA ALA A 109 8.32 7.27 13.52
C ALA A 109 7.80 8.50 12.76
N GLU A 110 8.53 8.91 11.73
CA GLU A 110 8.22 10.04 10.87
C GLU A 110 6.99 9.85 9.97
N ARG A 111 6.39 8.65 9.97
CA ARG A 111 5.20 8.35 9.17
C ARG A 111 3.89 8.76 9.84
N SER A 112 3.93 9.31 11.05
CA SER A 112 2.73 9.87 11.66
C SER A 112 2.25 11.08 10.87
N THR A 113 0.93 11.31 10.85
CA THR A 113 0.33 12.46 10.17
C THR A 113 0.89 13.77 10.72
N ARG A 114 1.11 13.88 12.05
CA ARG A 114 1.69 15.06 12.68
C ARG A 114 3.12 15.31 12.19
N ALA A 115 4.00 14.31 12.29
CA ALA A 115 5.40 14.44 11.88
C ALA A 115 5.53 14.75 10.38
N THR A 116 4.67 14.15 9.55
CA THR A 116 4.60 14.41 8.11
C THR A 116 4.19 15.85 7.83
N LEU A 117 3.15 16.34 8.51
CA LEU A 117 2.64 17.69 8.33
C LEU A 117 3.65 18.76 8.80
N GLU A 118 4.30 18.51 9.94
CA GLU A 118 5.37 19.37 10.46
C GLU A 118 6.55 19.45 9.49
N ARG A 119 6.96 18.31 8.92
CA ARG A 119 7.98 18.27 7.87
C ARG A 119 7.55 19.03 6.61
N ALA A 120 6.31 18.86 6.17
CA ALA A 120 5.80 19.59 5.01
C ALA A 120 5.88 21.11 5.25
N ARG A 121 5.39 21.57 6.41
CA ARG A 121 5.41 23.00 6.78
C ARG A 121 6.81 23.61 6.89
N THR A 122 7.80 22.81 7.28
CA THR A 122 9.19 23.29 7.45
C THR A 122 10.03 23.21 6.19
N THR A 123 9.64 22.37 5.22
CA THR A 123 10.42 22.12 3.98
C THR A 123 9.79 22.73 2.73
N THR A 124 8.58 23.27 2.83
CA THR A 124 7.88 23.94 1.73
C THR A 124 8.19 25.44 1.74
N GLY A 125 8.64 25.96 0.59
CA GLY A 125 8.89 27.39 0.42
C GLY A 125 7.61 28.22 0.46
N PRO A 126 7.57 29.38 1.15
CA PRO A 126 6.41 30.26 1.15
C PRO A 126 6.03 30.71 -0.27
N GLY A 127 4.75 30.60 -0.63
CA GLY A 127 4.24 30.93 -1.95
C GLY A 127 4.52 29.88 -3.03
N SER A 128 5.21 28.78 -2.71
CA SER A 128 5.46 27.73 -3.70
C SER A 128 4.16 26.98 -4.05
N PRO A 129 4.12 26.24 -5.19
CA PRO A 129 3.03 25.33 -5.51
C PRO A 129 2.65 24.39 -4.36
N ALA A 130 3.64 23.89 -3.60
CA ALA A 130 3.38 23.04 -2.46
C ALA A 130 2.72 23.82 -1.30
N ASP A 131 3.10 25.07 -1.06
CA ASP A 131 2.46 25.90 -0.02
C ASP A 131 0.98 26.13 -0.35
N LEU A 132 0.66 26.46 -1.59
CA LEU A 132 -0.73 26.64 -2.05
C LEU A 132 -1.56 25.36 -1.90
N LEU A 133 -0.99 24.19 -2.24
CA LEU A 133 -1.67 22.93 -2.02
C LEU A 133 -1.84 22.64 -0.52
N LEU A 134 -0.83 22.90 0.31
CA LEU A 134 -0.89 22.69 1.75
C LEU A 134 -1.97 23.55 2.42
N ARG A 135 -2.09 24.83 2.04
CA ARG A 135 -3.17 25.72 2.49
C ARG A 135 -4.55 25.23 2.05
N SER A 136 -4.65 24.67 0.85
CA SER A 136 -5.88 24.05 0.34
C SER A 136 -6.27 22.81 1.14
N ILE A 137 -5.29 22.01 1.57
CA ILE A 137 -5.48 20.86 2.46
C ILE A 137 -5.96 21.32 3.83
N ASP A 138 -5.30 22.30 4.43
CA ASP A 138 -5.67 22.85 5.75
C ASP A 138 -7.10 23.44 5.72
N LEU A 139 -7.46 24.15 4.64
CA LEU A 139 -8.82 24.66 4.44
C LEU A 139 -9.87 23.54 4.38
N LEU A 140 -9.59 22.47 3.62
CA LEU A 140 -10.50 21.33 3.49
C LEU A 140 -10.63 20.55 4.81
N ALA A 141 -9.52 20.34 5.51
CA ALA A 141 -9.51 19.69 6.82
C ALA A 141 -10.38 20.45 7.82
N ALA A 142 -10.20 21.78 7.90
CA ALA A 142 -10.99 22.64 8.78
C ALA A 142 -12.49 22.63 8.41
N LYS A 143 -12.81 22.73 7.11
CA LYS A 143 -14.21 22.80 6.63
C LYS A 143 -14.98 21.50 6.85
N LYS A 144 -14.30 20.35 6.76
CA LYS A 144 -14.94 19.02 6.85
C LYS A 144 -14.77 18.34 8.22
N GLY A 145 -13.93 18.89 9.10
CA GLY A 145 -13.53 18.21 10.33
C GLY A 145 -12.78 16.90 10.07
N SER A 146 -12.09 16.78 8.93
CA SER A 146 -11.38 15.57 8.52
C SER A 146 -9.89 15.64 8.85
N SER A 147 -9.22 14.49 8.89
CA SER A 147 -7.76 14.46 9.05
C SER A 147 -7.04 15.14 7.88
N PRO A 148 -5.81 15.65 8.07
CA PRO A 148 -5.00 16.20 6.99
C PRO A 148 -4.80 15.24 5.80
N SER A 149 -4.67 13.94 6.06
CA SER A 149 -4.54 12.92 5.01
C SER A 149 -5.82 12.74 4.19
N GLU A 150 -7.00 12.77 4.82
CA GLU A 150 -8.28 12.73 4.11
C GLU A 150 -8.50 14.00 3.30
N ALA A 151 -8.22 15.17 3.89
CA ALA A 151 -8.26 16.44 3.19
C ALA A 151 -7.29 16.47 1.99
N CYS A 152 -6.10 15.89 2.14
CA CYS A 152 -5.14 15.73 1.04
C CYS A 152 -5.69 14.86 -0.07
N ARG A 153 -6.30 13.70 0.24
CA ARG A 153 -6.96 12.86 -0.77
C ARG A 153 -8.07 13.60 -1.51
N ASP A 154 -8.88 14.37 -0.79
CA ASP A 154 -9.94 15.16 -1.38
C ASP A 154 -9.41 16.29 -2.26
N ALA A 155 -8.42 17.03 -1.78
CA ALA A 155 -7.76 18.09 -2.55
C ALA A 155 -7.22 17.52 -3.86
N MET A 156 -6.46 16.42 -3.80
CA MET A 156 -5.87 15.77 -4.96
C MET A 156 -6.94 15.23 -5.93
N ARG A 157 -8.06 14.71 -5.43
CA ARG A 157 -9.18 14.25 -6.28
C ARG A 157 -9.86 15.41 -7.00
N LEU A 158 -10.15 16.50 -6.29
CA LEU A 158 -10.75 17.70 -6.86
C LEU A 158 -9.81 18.34 -7.89
N LEU A 159 -8.54 18.47 -7.54
CA LEU A 159 -7.49 19.02 -8.40
C LEU A 159 -7.32 18.18 -9.67
N ALA A 160 -7.26 16.85 -9.55
CA ALA A 160 -7.17 15.96 -10.72
C ALA A 160 -8.36 16.12 -11.69
N THR A 161 -9.55 16.40 -11.15
CA THR A 161 -10.77 16.58 -11.96
C THR A 161 -10.80 17.95 -12.63
N ALA A 162 -10.44 18.99 -11.89
CA ALA A 162 -10.51 20.38 -12.36
C ALA A 162 -9.25 20.83 -13.14
N TRP A 163 -8.21 20.00 -13.20
CA TRP A 163 -6.91 20.38 -13.76
C TRP A 163 -7.00 21.04 -15.14
N PRO A 164 -7.69 20.46 -16.15
CA PRO A 164 -7.69 21.05 -17.49
C PRO A 164 -8.31 22.46 -17.50
N GLU A 165 -9.43 22.63 -16.79
CA GLU A 165 -10.14 23.91 -16.70
C GLU A 165 -9.34 24.96 -15.90
N LEU A 166 -8.59 24.53 -14.88
CA LEU A 166 -7.73 25.42 -14.11
C LEU A 166 -6.54 25.92 -14.93
N VAL A 167 -5.89 25.04 -15.71
CA VAL A 167 -4.77 25.43 -16.59
C VAL A 167 -5.23 26.42 -17.67
N GLU A 168 -6.38 26.17 -18.30
CA GLU A 168 -6.91 27.09 -19.31
C GLU A 168 -7.29 28.45 -18.73
N ARG A 169 -7.92 28.50 -17.54
CA ARG A 169 -8.22 29.77 -16.86
C ARG A 169 -6.98 30.53 -16.40
N ALA A 170 -5.91 29.80 -16.05
CA ALA A 170 -4.64 30.40 -15.68
C ALA A 170 -3.86 30.94 -16.90
N ARG A 171 -4.26 30.59 -18.13
CA ARG A 171 -3.61 31.09 -19.34
C ARG A 171 -4.08 32.53 -19.63
N PRO A 172 -3.17 33.53 -19.67
CA PRO A 172 -3.56 34.93 -19.88
C PRO A 172 -4.21 35.22 -21.24
N ALA A 173 -3.82 34.47 -22.27
CA ALA A 173 -4.38 34.52 -23.64
C ALA A 173 -4.09 33.18 -24.36
N PRO A 174 -4.85 32.80 -25.41
CA PRO A 174 -4.64 31.53 -26.14
C PRO A 174 -3.22 31.34 -26.70
N GLU A 175 -2.55 32.44 -27.07
CA GLU A 175 -1.17 32.46 -27.59
C GLU A 175 -0.12 32.78 -26.50
N ALA A 176 -0.53 32.98 -25.25
CA ALA A 176 0.37 33.32 -24.16
C ALA A 176 1.22 32.11 -23.73
N ALA A 177 2.31 32.42 -23.01
CA ALA A 177 3.17 31.41 -22.41
C ALA A 177 2.38 30.41 -21.54
N THR A 178 2.85 29.17 -21.51
CA THR A 178 2.31 28.12 -20.64
C THR A 178 2.24 28.61 -19.19
N PRO A 179 1.11 28.48 -18.48
CA PRO A 179 0.96 28.97 -17.12
C PRO A 179 1.88 28.24 -16.14
N THR A 180 2.16 28.86 -14.99
CA THR A 180 2.92 28.23 -13.90
C THR A 180 1.99 27.38 -13.04
N VAL A 181 2.51 26.28 -12.45
CA VAL A 181 1.73 25.46 -11.51
C VAL A 181 1.27 26.28 -10.31
N GLU A 182 2.07 27.27 -9.88
CA GLU A 182 1.69 28.23 -8.84
C GLU A 182 0.37 28.94 -9.19
N SER A 183 0.26 29.53 -10.38
CA SER A 183 -0.96 30.23 -10.82
C SER A 183 -2.19 29.32 -10.86
N VAL A 184 -2.00 28.07 -11.31
CA VAL A 184 -3.07 27.05 -11.37
C VAL A 184 -3.53 26.64 -9.97
N LEU A 185 -2.59 26.45 -9.03
CA LEU A 185 -2.91 26.09 -7.65
C LEU A 185 -3.47 27.27 -6.84
N ALA A 186 -3.11 28.50 -7.17
CA ALA A 186 -3.74 29.69 -6.61
C ALA A 186 -5.23 29.75 -7.01
N ALA A 187 -5.53 29.58 -8.31
CA ALA A 187 -6.91 29.53 -8.80
C ALA A 187 -7.70 28.36 -8.15
N PHE A 188 -7.07 27.20 -7.98
CA PHE A 188 -7.68 26.07 -7.27
C PHE A 188 -8.01 26.42 -5.81
N HIS A 189 -7.08 27.06 -5.10
CA HIS A 189 -7.27 27.48 -3.71
C HIS A 189 -8.45 28.47 -3.58
N ASP A 190 -8.52 29.45 -4.48
CA ASP A 190 -9.59 30.44 -4.51
C ASP A 190 -10.96 29.80 -4.80
N ASP A 191 -11.03 28.86 -5.76
CA ASP A 191 -12.26 28.12 -6.04
C ASP A 191 -12.70 27.23 -4.86
N LEU A 192 -11.75 26.63 -4.13
CA LEU A 192 -12.05 25.87 -2.91
C LEU A 192 -12.65 26.78 -1.83
N ARG A 193 -12.04 27.94 -1.62
CA ARG A 193 -12.49 28.96 -0.66
C ARG A 193 -13.88 29.48 -1.02
N ALA A 194 -14.15 29.72 -2.30
CA ALA A 194 -15.45 30.17 -2.79
C ALA A 194 -16.50 29.04 -2.85
N GLY A 195 -16.11 27.76 -2.72
CA GLY A 195 -17.02 26.62 -2.80
C GLY A 195 -17.50 26.32 -4.23
N HIS A 196 -16.70 26.67 -5.23
CA HIS A 196 -17.00 26.45 -6.64
C HIS A 196 -16.66 25.03 -7.11
N LEU A 197 -15.73 24.34 -6.43
CA LEU A 197 -15.31 22.98 -6.78
C LEU A 197 -16.28 21.90 -6.28
N GLY A 198 -16.55 20.90 -7.12
CA GLY A 198 -17.38 19.74 -6.78
C GLY A 198 -18.86 19.85 -7.16
N LYS A 199 -19.29 20.98 -7.72
CA LYS A 199 -20.51 21.03 -8.53
C LYS A 199 -20.16 20.38 -9.86
N GLY A 200 -20.80 19.25 -10.19
CA GLY A 200 -20.48 18.48 -11.40
C GLY A 200 -20.43 19.37 -12.65
N PRO A 201 -19.70 18.97 -13.69
CA PRO A 201 -19.56 19.79 -14.89
C PRO A 201 -20.96 20.12 -15.41
N ALA A 202 -21.22 21.40 -15.72
CA ALA A 202 -22.35 21.73 -16.56
C ALA A 202 -22.20 20.93 -17.84
N ALA A 203 -23.18 20.06 -18.13
CA ALA A 203 -23.16 19.20 -19.31
C ALA A 203 -23.07 20.09 -20.56
N GLY A 204 -21.86 20.24 -21.11
CA GLY A 204 -21.65 21.05 -22.31
C GLY A 204 -20.28 21.73 -22.36
N ARG A 205 -19.22 20.92 -22.51
CA ARG A 205 -18.01 21.20 -23.34
C ARG A 205 -16.87 20.26 -22.92
N ALA A 206 -16.98 18.99 -23.31
CA ALA A 206 -15.77 18.22 -23.58
C ALA A 206 -15.30 18.61 -24.99
N GLY A 207 -14.59 19.73 -25.09
CA GLY A 207 -13.84 20.04 -26.31
C GLY A 207 -12.73 19.00 -26.43
N ALA A 208 -12.70 18.26 -27.54
CA ALA A 208 -11.55 17.46 -27.91
C ALA A 208 -10.36 18.42 -28.09
N HIS A 209 -9.47 18.47 -27.10
CA HIS A 209 -8.24 19.23 -27.18
C HIS A 209 -7.13 18.32 -27.70
N ASP A 210 -6.58 18.68 -28.87
CA ASP A 210 -5.47 17.98 -29.55
C ASP A 210 -4.08 18.45 -29.06
N GLY A 211 -3.96 19.01 -27.85
CA GLY A 211 -2.69 19.52 -27.30
C GLY A 211 -2.51 19.25 -25.80
N PRO A 212 -1.26 19.15 -25.31
CA PRO A 212 -0.98 18.89 -23.89
C PRO A 212 -1.39 20.08 -23.01
N VAL A 213 -2.25 19.81 -22.01
CA VAL A 213 -2.71 20.80 -21.01
C VAL A 213 -1.70 20.84 -19.87
N ASP A 214 -0.59 21.52 -20.13
CA ASP A 214 0.57 21.55 -19.24
C ASP A 214 0.67 22.87 -18.46
N ALA A 215 1.20 22.78 -17.25
CA ALA A 215 1.70 23.91 -16.48
C ALA A 215 3.19 23.70 -16.14
N ARG A 216 3.94 24.80 -15.97
CA ARG A 216 5.39 24.77 -15.72
C ARG A 216 5.73 24.95 -14.25
N LEU A 217 6.76 24.25 -13.79
CA LEU A 217 7.35 24.40 -12.46
C LEU A 217 8.82 24.01 -12.48
N THR A 218 9.59 24.52 -11.52
CA THR A 218 11.00 24.18 -11.34
C THR A 218 11.16 22.77 -10.76
N ARG A 219 12.32 22.15 -10.97
CA ARG A 219 12.63 20.83 -10.36
C ARG A 219 12.58 20.82 -8.83
N VAL A 220 12.87 21.95 -8.18
CA VAL A 220 12.74 22.09 -6.72
C VAL A 220 11.27 21.97 -6.32
N GLU A 221 10.38 22.70 -6.99
CA GLU A 221 8.94 22.67 -6.73
C GLU A 221 8.32 21.30 -7.04
N VAL A 222 8.81 20.57 -8.06
CA VAL A 222 8.40 19.18 -8.28
C VAL A 222 8.68 18.34 -7.04
N GLY A 223 9.87 18.48 -6.44
CA GLY A 223 10.25 17.76 -5.23
C GLY A 223 9.38 18.12 -4.02
N GLU A 224 9.07 19.40 -3.84
CA GLU A 224 8.19 19.85 -2.76
C GLU A 224 6.76 19.31 -2.92
N LEU A 225 6.19 19.43 -4.13
CA LEU A 225 4.83 18.97 -4.41
C LEU A 225 4.71 17.45 -4.25
N ALA A 226 5.73 16.71 -4.70
CA ALA A 226 5.82 15.27 -4.56
C ALA A 226 5.76 14.79 -3.12
N ARG A 227 6.59 15.39 -2.25
CA ARG A 227 6.59 15.07 -0.83
C ARG A 227 5.27 15.44 -0.15
N LEU A 228 4.62 16.51 -0.60
CA LEU A 228 3.39 16.98 0.02
C LEU A 228 2.19 16.07 -0.24
N TYR A 229 1.92 15.69 -1.49
CA TYR A 229 0.75 14.83 -1.78
C TYR A 229 0.88 13.43 -1.19
N LEU A 230 2.06 13.08 -0.69
CA LEU A 230 2.31 11.89 0.08
C LEU A 230 1.61 11.85 1.44
N LEU A 231 1.22 13.02 1.96
CA LEU A 231 0.36 13.12 3.14
C LEU A 231 -0.93 12.30 2.98
N ALA A 232 -1.43 12.12 1.76
CA ALA A 232 -2.61 11.31 1.44
C ALA A 232 -2.54 9.83 1.89
N ARG A 233 -1.32 9.28 2.01
CA ARG A 233 -1.08 7.88 2.43
C ARG A 233 -0.54 7.75 3.86
N LEU A 234 -0.19 8.86 4.52
CA LEU A 234 0.41 8.90 5.87
C LEU A 234 -0.64 9.32 6.90
N CYS A 235 -1.63 8.44 7.10
CA CYS A 235 -2.86 8.72 7.83
C CYS A 235 -2.91 8.15 9.26
N PHE A 236 -1.74 7.90 9.86
CA PHE A 236 -1.66 7.29 11.20
C PHE A 236 -1.35 8.34 12.25
N THR A 237 -1.98 8.23 13.42
CA THR A 237 -1.66 9.10 14.56
C THR A 237 -0.30 8.76 15.14
N ASP A 238 0.27 9.64 15.96
CA ASP A 238 1.51 9.30 16.68
C ASP A 238 1.28 8.08 17.58
N GLU A 239 0.16 8.00 18.28
CA GLU A 239 -0.17 6.89 19.16
C GLU A 239 -0.21 5.54 18.42
N GLU A 240 -0.85 5.51 17.24
CA GLU A 240 -0.88 4.34 16.36
C GLU A 240 0.52 3.93 15.93
N VAL A 241 1.38 4.88 15.56
CA VAL A 241 2.77 4.62 15.16
C VAL A 241 3.60 4.08 16.33
N HIS A 242 3.47 4.66 17.52
CA HIS A 242 4.22 4.21 18.71
C HIS A 242 3.79 2.80 19.16
N LEU A 243 2.48 2.50 19.16
CA LEU A 243 2.01 1.16 19.45
C LEU A 243 2.46 0.17 18.35
N ALA A 244 2.40 0.56 17.08
CA ALA A 244 2.88 -0.27 15.99
C ALA A 244 4.39 -0.61 16.08
N GLN A 245 5.21 0.31 16.58
CA GLN A 245 6.63 0.04 16.85
C GLN A 245 6.84 -1.07 17.89
N ARG A 246 5.97 -1.14 18.92
CA ARG A 246 5.99 -2.24 19.89
C ARG A 246 5.47 -3.53 19.28
N LEU A 247 4.36 -3.47 18.54
CA LEU A 247 3.81 -4.62 17.80
C LEU A 247 4.84 -5.22 16.82
N ALA A 248 5.67 -4.40 16.18
CA ALA A 248 6.73 -4.89 15.27
C ALA A 248 7.80 -5.74 15.99
N ARG A 249 7.90 -5.65 17.32
CA ARG A 249 8.79 -6.46 18.16
C ARG A 249 8.09 -7.69 18.75
N HIS A 250 6.77 -7.79 18.62
CA HIS A 250 5.98 -8.87 19.19
C HIS A 250 6.35 -10.22 18.54
N PRO A 251 6.86 -11.22 19.31
CA PRO A 251 7.37 -12.48 18.74
C PRO A 251 6.36 -13.26 17.90
N ARG A 252 5.13 -13.43 18.42
CA ARG A 252 4.04 -14.12 17.67
C ARG A 252 3.69 -13.42 16.37
N LEU A 253 3.76 -12.09 16.34
CA LEU A 253 3.45 -11.31 15.15
C LEU A 253 4.59 -11.38 14.12
N ARG A 254 5.85 -11.30 14.56
CA ARG A 254 7.01 -11.54 13.70
C ARG A 254 6.93 -12.91 13.05
N TYR A 255 6.67 -13.95 13.85
CA TYR A 255 6.43 -15.30 13.35
C TYR A 255 5.31 -15.33 12.29
N ALA A 256 4.15 -14.76 12.61
CA ALA A 256 3.00 -14.78 11.71
C ALA A 256 3.27 -14.04 10.39
N LEU A 257 3.99 -12.92 10.43
CA LEU A 257 4.40 -12.17 9.23
C LEU A 257 5.33 -12.99 8.34
N LEU A 258 6.33 -13.68 8.91
CA LEU A 258 7.24 -14.53 8.15
C LEU A 258 6.52 -15.74 7.54
N ALA A 259 5.69 -16.42 8.32
CA ALA A 259 4.93 -17.58 7.87
C ALA A 259 3.94 -17.20 6.75
N THR A 260 3.21 -16.10 6.93
CA THR A 260 2.31 -15.53 5.91
C THR A 260 3.07 -15.23 4.62
N HIS A 261 4.25 -14.62 4.72
CA HIS A 261 5.04 -14.29 3.56
C HIS A 261 5.58 -15.54 2.84
N LEU A 262 6.07 -16.55 3.56
CA LEU A 262 6.48 -17.82 2.93
C LEU A 262 5.31 -18.51 2.25
N ARG A 263 4.11 -18.48 2.85
CA ARG A 263 2.88 -19.00 2.25
C ARG A 263 2.57 -18.30 0.94
N LEU A 264 2.71 -16.97 0.91
CA LEU A 264 2.51 -16.18 -0.31
C LEU A 264 3.45 -16.63 -1.43
N VAL A 265 4.74 -16.83 -1.13
CA VAL A 265 5.74 -17.28 -2.11
C VAL A 265 5.43 -18.69 -2.61
N ALA A 266 5.08 -19.60 -1.71
CA ALA A 266 4.75 -20.98 -2.05
C ALA A 266 3.53 -21.03 -2.98
N GLU A 267 2.42 -20.38 -2.59
CA GLU A 267 1.18 -20.36 -3.39
C GLU A 267 1.34 -19.62 -4.73
N SER A 268 2.22 -18.61 -4.78
CA SER A 268 2.49 -17.86 -6.01
C SER A 268 3.37 -18.63 -7.00
N SER A 269 4.12 -19.66 -6.56
CA SER A 269 5.11 -20.35 -7.40
C SER A 269 4.48 -21.06 -8.60
N ALA A 270 3.42 -21.85 -8.39
CA ALA A 270 2.72 -22.51 -9.50
C ALA A 270 2.09 -21.51 -10.48
N THR A 271 1.59 -20.39 -9.96
CA THR A 271 1.00 -19.33 -10.78
C THR A 271 2.06 -18.56 -11.56
N ALA A 272 3.22 -18.30 -10.98
CA ALA A 272 4.34 -17.70 -11.68
C ALA A 272 4.78 -18.56 -12.87
N VAL A 273 4.86 -19.88 -12.70
CA VAL A 273 5.16 -20.83 -13.80
C VAL A 273 4.16 -20.69 -14.94
N ARG A 274 2.84 -20.68 -14.63
CA ARG A 274 1.81 -20.50 -15.67
C ARG A 274 1.93 -19.15 -16.36
N LEU A 275 2.11 -18.06 -15.61
CA LEU A 275 2.27 -16.72 -16.20
C LEU A 275 3.48 -16.66 -17.13
N VAL A 276 4.62 -17.21 -16.73
CA VAL A 276 5.81 -17.21 -17.59
C VAL A 276 5.60 -18.06 -18.83
N ALA A 277 4.94 -19.22 -18.72
CA ALA A 277 4.59 -20.04 -19.87
C ALA A 277 3.64 -19.33 -20.85
N ASP A 278 2.61 -18.66 -20.33
CA ASP A 278 1.61 -17.94 -21.11
C ASP A 278 2.22 -16.73 -21.86
N TRP A 279 3.19 -16.04 -21.23
CA TRP A 279 3.74 -14.78 -21.74
C TRP A 279 5.13 -14.92 -22.38
N GLY A 280 5.79 -16.06 -22.21
CA GLY A 280 7.10 -16.37 -22.80
C GLY A 280 8.29 -15.62 -22.18
N THR A 281 8.12 -14.98 -21.02
CA THR A 281 9.20 -14.22 -20.36
C THR A 281 8.99 -14.14 -18.84
N THR A 282 10.08 -14.24 -18.06
CA THR A 282 10.06 -14.05 -16.60
C THR A 282 9.83 -12.59 -16.19
N ARG A 283 10.06 -11.62 -17.10
CA ARG A 283 9.78 -10.19 -16.87
C ARG A 283 8.29 -9.90 -16.63
N VAL A 284 7.40 -10.83 -16.97
CA VAL A 284 5.99 -10.76 -16.58
C VAL A 284 5.82 -10.73 -15.05
N LEU A 285 6.78 -11.23 -14.28
CA LEU A 285 6.72 -11.29 -12.81
C LEU A 285 7.17 -10.00 -12.11
N LEU A 286 7.64 -8.99 -12.85
CA LEU A 286 8.09 -7.72 -12.27
C LEU A 286 7.03 -7.06 -11.35
N PRO A 287 5.72 -7.05 -11.65
CA PRO A 287 4.73 -6.47 -10.74
C PRO A 287 4.66 -7.08 -9.33
N PHE A 288 5.25 -8.26 -9.11
CA PHE A 288 5.23 -8.96 -7.82
C PHE A 288 6.50 -8.72 -7.00
N THR A 289 7.46 -7.93 -7.50
CA THR A 289 8.77 -7.73 -6.87
C THR A 289 8.71 -7.19 -5.45
N GLU A 290 7.65 -6.48 -5.05
CA GLU A 290 7.45 -6.08 -3.64
C GLU A 290 7.25 -7.27 -2.71
N ALA A 291 6.63 -8.35 -3.19
CA ALA A 291 6.37 -9.56 -2.43
C ALA A 291 7.49 -10.59 -2.61
N PHE A 292 7.87 -10.91 -3.85
CA PHE A 292 8.89 -11.92 -4.09
C PHE A 292 9.72 -11.60 -5.32
N VAL A 293 10.92 -12.16 -5.38
CA VAL A 293 11.83 -11.98 -6.52
C VAL A 293 12.20 -13.33 -7.12
N ASN A 294 12.46 -13.34 -8.43
CA ASN A 294 13.11 -14.48 -9.07
C ASN A 294 14.61 -14.44 -8.80
N ARG A 295 15.11 -15.36 -7.96
CA ARG A 295 16.53 -15.45 -7.60
C ARG A 295 17.43 -15.71 -8.81
N ALA A 296 16.92 -16.44 -9.81
CA ALA A 296 17.63 -16.69 -11.06
C ALA A 296 17.76 -15.45 -11.97
N GLY A 297 17.12 -14.33 -11.60
CA GLY A 297 17.07 -13.10 -12.40
C GLY A 297 15.97 -13.12 -13.47
N TYR A 298 15.65 -11.95 -14.01
CA TYR A 298 14.55 -11.76 -14.97
C TYR A 298 14.96 -11.90 -16.43
N ALA A 299 16.25 -12.16 -16.69
CA ALA A 299 16.75 -12.62 -17.99
C ALA A 299 16.78 -14.16 -18.09
N SER A 300 16.66 -14.86 -16.96
CA SER A 300 16.67 -16.33 -16.92
C SER A 300 15.27 -16.89 -17.19
N PRO A 301 15.15 -18.03 -17.90
CA PRO A 301 13.88 -18.76 -18.00
C PRO A 301 13.57 -19.58 -16.74
N VAL A 302 14.54 -19.74 -15.84
CA VAL A 302 14.36 -20.49 -14.58
C VAL A 302 13.54 -19.66 -13.61
N ILE A 303 12.51 -20.29 -13.03
CA ILE A 303 11.65 -19.68 -12.01
C ILE A 303 12.06 -20.24 -10.66
N ASP A 304 12.64 -19.37 -9.84
CA ASP A 304 13.11 -19.70 -8.50
C ASP A 304 12.76 -18.55 -7.57
N LEU A 305 11.54 -18.60 -7.03
CA LEU A 305 10.99 -17.51 -6.23
C LEU A 305 11.56 -17.53 -4.81
N ALA A 306 11.97 -16.35 -4.35
CA ALA A 306 12.37 -16.10 -2.97
C ALA A 306 11.57 -14.93 -2.38
N PRO A 307 11.33 -14.93 -1.05
CA PRO A 307 10.70 -13.79 -0.38
C PRO A 307 11.51 -12.50 -0.60
N ASN A 308 10.83 -11.40 -0.92
CA ASN A 308 11.46 -10.07 -0.87
C ASN A 308 11.24 -9.46 0.52
N PRO A 309 12.28 -9.27 1.36
CA PRO A 309 12.10 -8.77 2.72
C PRO A 309 11.53 -7.35 2.78
N LYS A 310 11.53 -6.60 1.67
CA LYS A 310 10.78 -5.34 1.52
C LYS A 310 9.32 -5.47 1.96
N LEU A 311 8.68 -6.62 1.72
CA LEU A 311 7.29 -6.85 2.11
C LEU A 311 7.08 -6.73 3.62
N ILE A 312 8.05 -7.15 4.43
CA ILE A 312 7.99 -7.04 5.89
C ILE A 312 7.96 -5.56 6.27
N THR A 313 8.85 -4.74 5.72
CA THR A 313 8.85 -3.30 5.93
C THR A 313 7.55 -2.64 5.46
N VAL A 314 6.97 -3.09 4.35
CA VAL A 314 5.66 -2.61 3.86
C VAL A 314 4.54 -2.96 4.85
N LEU A 315 4.49 -4.19 5.34
CA LEU A 315 3.50 -4.64 6.33
C LEU A 315 3.65 -3.87 7.65
N CYS A 316 4.89 -3.74 8.14
CA CYS A 316 5.20 -2.97 9.35
C CYS A 316 4.75 -1.51 9.22
N ASN A 317 5.00 -0.85 8.09
CA ASN A 317 4.70 0.58 7.94
C ASN A 317 3.26 0.91 7.52
N ASN A 318 2.46 -0.07 7.08
CA ASN A 318 1.11 0.20 6.56
C ASN A 318 0.01 -0.65 7.22
N VAL A 319 0.32 -1.86 7.71
CA VAL A 319 -0.66 -2.74 8.36
C VAL A 319 -0.58 -2.61 9.87
N LEU A 320 0.61 -2.61 10.48
CA LEU A 320 0.72 -2.56 11.94
C LEU A 320 0.15 -1.28 12.57
N PRO A 321 0.30 -0.08 12.00
CA PRO A 321 -0.36 1.11 12.52
C PRO A 321 -1.90 1.04 12.43
N ALA A 322 -2.44 0.34 11.43
CA ALA A 322 -3.87 0.10 11.35
C ALA A 322 -4.35 -0.92 12.40
N VAL A 323 -3.56 -1.97 12.66
CA VAL A 323 -3.80 -2.93 13.76
C VAL A 323 -3.74 -2.21 15.11
N ALA A 324 -2.75 -1.33 15.32
CA ALA A 324 -2.65 -0.49 16.50
C ALA A 324 -3.89 0.40 16.67
N GLY A 325 -4.40 0.99 15.58
CA GLY A 325 -5.64 1.76 15.60
C GLY A 325 -6.86 0.96 16.07
N GLU A 326 -6.95 -0.34 15.71
CA GLU A 326 -8.02 -1.21 16.19
C GLU A 326 -7.88 -1.53 17.69
N LEU A 327 -6.67 -1.70 18.21
CA LEU A 327 -6.42 -1.87 19.65
C LEU A 327 -6.78 -0.60 20.44
N ILE A 328 -6.31 0.56 19.97
CA ILE A 328 -6.61 1.87 20.58
C ILE A 328 -8.12 2.11 20.59
N GLY A 329 -8.81 1.82 19.48
CA GLY A 329 -10.27 1.93 19.39
C GLY A 329 -11.02 1.02 20.36
N ARG A 330 -10.42 -0.10 20.78
CA ARG A 330 -10.93 -1.02 21.81
C ARG A 330 -10.50 -0.65 23.23
N ASN A 331 -9.73 0.44 23.40
CA ASN A 331 -9.08 0.80 24.66
C ASN A 331 -8.26 -0.37 25.24
N ALA A 332 -7.50 -1.03 24.37
CA ALA A 332 -6.72 -2.22 24.68
C ALA A 332 -5.23 -2.01 24.36
N ASP A 333 -4.36 -2.74 25.05
CA ASP A 333 -2.91 -2.72 24.85
C ASP A 333 -2.45 -3.87 23.91
N GLU A 334 -1.14 -4.06 23.82
CA GLU A 334 -0.54 -5.09 22.97
C GLU A 334 -0.83 -6.52 23.40
N ASP A 335 -1.18 -6.76 24.67
CA ASP A 335 -1.46 -8.09 25.21
C ASP A 335 -2.85 -8.59 24.76
N ALA A 336 -3.74 -7.67 24.38
CA ALA A 336 -5.05 -7.97 23.80
C ALA A 336 -4.98 -8.30 22.29
N LEU A 337 -3.79 -8.36 21.69
CA LEU A 337 -3.63 -8.71 20.29
C LEU A 337 -4.11 -10.14 20.03
N ASP A 338 -5.11 -10.27 19.16
CA ASP A 338 -5.67 -11.55 18.73
C ASP A 338 -5.89 -11.60 17.21
N ALA A 339 -6.36 -12.76 16.73
CA ALA A 339 -6.69 -12.97 15.32
C ALA A 339 -7.76 -12.00 14.78
N GLU A 340 -8.73 -11.60 15.61
CA GLU A 340 -9.81 -10.71 15.20
C GLU A 340 -9.29 -9.29 14.98
N VAL A 341 -8.48 -8.79 15.92
CA VAL A 341 -7.80 -7.50 15.82
C VAL A 341 -6.89 -7.45 14.60
N LEU A 342 -6.15 -8.53 14.31
CA LEU A 342 -5.30 -8.60 13.12
C LEU A 342 -6.12 -8.55 11.82
N ALA A 343 -7.21 -9.32 11.74
CA ALA A 343 -8.10 -9.31 10.58
C ALA A 343 -8.74 -7.93 10.37
N ALA A 344 -9.21 -7.31 11.46
CA ALA A 344 -9.78 -5.97 11.46
C ALA A 344 -8.76 -4.93 11.00
N GLY A 345 -7.52 -5.00 11.52
CA GLY A 345 -6.43 -4.09 11.19
C GLY A 345 -5.99 -4.17 9.73
N VAL A 346 -5.90 -5.37 9.15
CA VAL A 346 -5.65 -5.55 7.70
C VAL A 346 -6.75 -4.88 6.87
N GLN A 347 -8.01 -5.06 7.29
CA GLN A 347 -9.14 -4.45 6.61
C GLN A 347 -9.17 -2.92 6.78
N ALA A 348 -8.79 -2.43 7.96
CA ALA A 348 -8.66 -1.02 8.26
C ALA A 348 -7.58 -0.35 7.41
N ALA A 349 -6.41 -0.99 7.24
CA ALA A 349 -5.36 -0.50 6.35
C ALA A 349 -5.89 -0.30 4.91
N ALA A 350 -6.64 -1.29 4.39
CA ALA A 350 -7.25 -1.19 3.07
C ALA A 350 -8.31 -0.06 3.00
N ARG A 351 -9.22 0.04 3.99
CA ARG A 351 -10.25 1.09 4.06
C ARG A 351 -9.65 2.50 4.15
N ARG A 352 -8.58 2.65 4.93
CA ARG A 352 -7.85 3.91 5.13
C ARG A 352 -7.06 4.33 3.89
N GLY A 353 -7.05 3.55 2.81
CA GLY A 353 -6.48 3.94 1.53
C GLY A 353 -4.95 4.06 1.52
N VAL A 354 -4.24 3.40 2.45
CA VAL A 354 -2.77 3.47 2.56
C VAL A 354 -2.03 2.94 1.34
N PHE A 355 -2.73 2.14 0.53
CA PHE A 355 -2.26 1.58 -0.74
C PHE A 355 -2.65 2.43 -1.96
N ALA A 356 -3.29 3.58 -1.76
CA ALA A 356 -3.65 4.51 -2.82
C ALA A 356 -2.84 5.80 -2.70
N VAL A 357 -2.31 6.26 -3.83
CA VAL A 357 -1.59 7.52 -3.94
C VAL A 357 -2.03 8.23 -5.21
N THR A 358 -2.26 9.54 -5.13
CA THR A 358 -2.40 10.37 -6.32
C THR A 358 -1.06 11.02 -6.59
N ILE A 359 -0.54 10.85 -7.81
CA ILE A 359 0.76 11.39 -8.21
C ILE A 359 0.60 12.44 -9.30
N GLY A 360 1.52 13.41 -9.35
CA GLY A 360 1.66 14.32 -10.48
C GLY A 360 2.23 13.61 -11.71
N LEU A 361 1.76 13.99 -12.90
CA LEU A 361 2.25 13.51 -14.19
C LEU A 361 3.26 14.51 -14.76
N PHE A 362 4.51 14.40 -14.30
CA PHE A 362 5.58 15.32 -14.67
C PHE A 362 6.30 14.91 -15.95
N GLY A 363 6.61 15.88 -16.81
CA GLY A 363 7.39 15.71 -18.04
C GLY A 363 8.67 16.55 -18.04
N GLU A 364 9.68 16.09 -18.77
CA GLU A 364 10.89 16.87 -19.07
C GLU A 364 10.56 17.99 -20.08
N THR A 365 11.31 19.08 -19.99
CA THR A 365 11.22 20.21 -20.93
C THR A 365 12.58 20.44 -21.55
N GLU A 366 12.66 21.25 -22.61
CA GLU A 366 13.94 21.64 -23.22
C GLU A 366 14.88 22.32 -22.20
N ARG A 367 14.30 22.99 -21.19
CA ARG A 367 15.02 23.58 -20.07
C ARG A 367 15.21 22.56 -18.95
N ARG A 368 16.46 22.26 -18.60
CA ARG A 368 16.80 21.25 -17.58
C ARG A 368 16.32 21.57 -16.16
N ASP A 369 16.11 22.84 -15.86
CA ASP A 369 15.64 23.34 -14.56
C ASP A 369 14.11 23.36 -14.43
N VAL A 370 13.40 23.18 -15.54
CA VAL A 370 11.94 23.26 -15.64
C VAL A 370 11.34 21.91 -16.01
N ALA A 371 10.22 21.57 -15.37
CA ALA A 371 9.37 20.43 -15.68
C ALA A 371 8.00 20.92 -16.21
N SER A 372 7.29 20.08 -16.94
CA SER A 372 5.84 20.23 -17.12
C SER A 372 5.09 19.35 -16.13
N LEU A 373 3.88 19.78 -15.77
CA LEU A 373 2.89 18.99 -15.08
C LEU A 373 1.63 18.96 -15.96
N SER A 374 1.23 17.78 -16.41
CA SER A 374 0.09 17.56 -17.30
C SER A 374 -1.20 17.19 -16.57
N GLY A 375 -1.12 16.95 -15.26
CA GLY A 375 -2.24 16.61 -14.40
C GLY A 375 -1.87 15.62 -13.31
N PHE A 376 -2.87 14.94 -12.78
CA PHE A 376 -2.72 14.02 -11.65
C PHE A 376 -3.37 12.67 -11.95
N SER A 377 -2.75 11.59 -11.48
CA SER A 377 -3.24 10.23 -11.65
C SER A 377 -3.33 9.52 -10.31
N ARG A 378 -4.53 9.06 -9.98
CA ARG A 378 -4.74 8.18 -8.83
C ARG A 378 -4.25 6.78 -9.17
N ARG A 379 -3.25 6.32 -8.43
CA ARG A 379 -2.73 4.95 -8.48
C ARG A 379 -3.13 4.22 -7.21
N VAL A 380 -3.75 3.07 -7.38
CA VAL A 380 -3.95 2.12 -6.26
C VAL A 380 -3.02 0.95 -6.52
N CYS A 381 -2.22 0.56 -5.53
CA CYS A 381 -1.39 -0.63 -5.62
C CYS A 381 -2.24 -1.78 -6.19
N PRO A 382 -1.87 -2.34 -7.36
CA PRO A 382 -2.66 -3.40 -7.99
C PRO A 382 -2.81 -4.64 -7.11
N ALA A 383 -1.86 -4.85 -6.20
CA ALA A 383 -1.88 -5.92 -5.21
C ALA A 383 -2.76 -5.62 -3.99
N ALA A 384 -3.16 -4.37 -3.74
CA ALA A 384 -3.83 -3.97 -2.49
C ALA A 384 -4.99 -4.89 -2.10
N THR A 385 -5.91 -5.16 -3.03
CA THR A 385 -7.08 -6.02 -2.77
C THR A 385 -6.71 -7.50 -2.59
N PRO A 386 -6.07 -8.17 -3.58
CA PRO A 386 -5.73 -9.59 -3.42
C PRO A 386 -4.75 -9.84 -2.26
N PHE A 387 -3.79 -8.93 -2.03
CA PHE A 387 -2.85 -9.03 -0.92
C PHE A 387 -3.53 -8.80 0.44
N ALA A 388 -4.41 -7.80 0.56
CA ALA A 388 -5.17 -7.62 1.81
C ALA A 388 -6.08 -8.82 2.10
N ALA A 389 -6.70 -9.42 1.09
CA ALA A 389 -7.46 -10.66 1.25
C ALA A 389 -6.58 -11.80 1.77
N PHE A 390 -5.42 -12.00 1.16
CA PHE A 390 -4.43 -12.99 1.57
C PHE A 390 -3.95 -12.77 3.02
N CYS A 391 -3.55 -11.55 3.37
CA CYS A 391 -3.12 -11.22 4.74
C CYS A 391 -4.25 -11.38 5.75
N ARG A 392 -5.49 -10.97 5.43
CA ARG A 392 -6.64 -11.10 6.33
C ARG A 392 -6.93 -12.56 6.68
N GLN A 393 -6.59 -13.49 5.80
CA GLN A 393 -6.74 -14.92 6.05
C GLN A 393 -5.55 -15.49 6.81
N TRP A 394 -4.34 -15.32 6.28
CA TRP A 394 -3.18 -16.08 6.76
C TRP A 394 -2.48 -15.43 7.96
N LEU A 395 -2.48 -14.09 8.08
CA LEU A 395 -1.81 -13.44 9.20
C LEU A 395 -2.47 -13.81 10.55
N PRO A 396 -3.81 -13.74 10.71
CA PRO A 396 -4.48 -14.26 11.90
C PRO A 396 -4.26 -15.76 12.12
N TYR A 397 -4.32 -16.55 11.04
CA TYR A 397 -4.14 -18.01 11.09
C TYR A 397 -2.81 -18.41 11.74
N TYR A 398 -1.70 -17.82 11.28
CA TYR A 398 -0.37 -18.12 11.82
C TYR A 398 -0.13 -17.46 13.19
N PHE A 399 -0.77 -16.33 13.49
CA PHE A 399 -0.66 -15.70 14.80
C PHE A 399 -1.25 -16.57 15.92
N ASP A 400 -2.41 -17.20 15.67
CA ASP A 400 -3.06 -18.11 16.61
C ASP A 400 -2.34 -19.45 16.75
N ARG A 401 -1.65 -19.89 15.70
CA ARG A 401 -0.91 -21.17 15.67
C ARG A 401 0.57 -21.03 16.02
N CYS A 402 1.00 -19.87 16.49
CA CYS A 402 2.39 -19.67 16.89
C CYS A 402 2.77 -20.67 18.01
N PRO A 403 3.76 -21.55 17.79
CA PRO A 403 4.16 -22.55 18.79
C PRO A 403 4.59 -21.90 20.10
N GLY A 404 4.16 -22.48 21.23
CA GLY A 404 4.48 -21.95 22.57
C GLY A 404 3.63 -20.76 23.02
N ALA A 405 2.72 -20.25 22.18
CA ALA A 405 1.62 -19.41 22.64
C ALA A 405 0.64 -20.31 23.41
N SER A 406 0.66 -20.24 24.74
CA SER A 406 -0.16 -21.05 25.65
C SER A 406 -1.56 -21.30 25.09
N ALA A 407 -1.96 -22.58 25.13
CA ALA A 407 -3.28 -23.05 24.74
C ALA A 407 -4.35 -22.07 25.22
N ARG A 408 -5.22 -21.64 24.30
CA ARG A 408 -6.46 -20.94 24.64
C ARG A 408 -7.06 -21.64 25.86
N ARG A 409 -7.34 -20.89 26.94
CA ARG A 409 -8.29 -21.35 27.97
C ARG A 409 -9.51 -21.84 27.21
N GLU A 410 -9.78 -23.14 27.28
CA GLU A 410 -11.05 -23.68 26.80
C GLU A 410 -12.17 -22.83 27.42
N PRO A 411 -13.24 -22.51 26.67
CA PRO A 411 -14.43 -21.96 27.29
C PRO A 411 -14.85 -22.95 28.37
N SER A 412 -14.84 -22.51 29.63
CA SER A 412 -15.36 -23.29 30.74
C SER A 412 -16.73 -23.79 30.32
N ARG A 413 -16.89 -25.11 30.17
CA ARG A 413 -18.20 -25.73 30.01
C ARG A 413 -19.10 -25.16 31.10
N PRO A 414 -20.32 -24.70 30.81
CA PRO A 414 -21.25 -24.37 31.87
C PRO A 414 -21.47 -25.64 32.69
N ASP A 415 -21.27 -25.55 34.00
CA ASP A 415 -21.54 -26.63 34.94
C ASP A 415 -22.94 -27.18 34.66
N ALA A 416 -23.00 -28.48 34.35
CA ALA A 416 -24.26 -29.19 34.27
C ALA A 416 -24.91 -29.15 35.67
N PRO A 417 -26.24 -28.96 35.75
CA PRO A 417 -26.91 -28.81 37.04
C PRO A 417 -26.76 -30.10 37.86
N GLU A 418 -26.28 -29.95 39.09
CA GLU A 418 -26.26 -30.99 40.11
C GLU A 418 -27.66 -31.62 40.22
N THR A 419 -27.77 -32.88 39.80
CA THR A 419 -28.96 -33.69 40.07
C THR A 419 -28.85 -34.17 41.52
N SER A 420 -29.55 -33.47 42.41
CA SER A 420 -29.78 -33.90 43.79
C SER A 420 -30.52 -35.24 43.80
N ILE A 421 -29.81 -36.32 44.09
CA ILE A 421 -30.40 -37.64 44.35
C ILE A 421 -31.08 -37.58 45.73
N SER A 422 -32.39 -37.37 45.73
CA SER A 422 -33.25 -37.56 46.91
C SER A 422 -33.49 -39.05 47.13
N ARG A 423 -33.02 -39.56 48.27
CA ARG A 423 -33.30 -40.92 48.77
C ARG A 423 -34.76 -41.01 49.22
N ALA A 424 -35.56 -41.79 48.52
CA ALA A 424 -36.81 -42.35 49.04
C ALA A 424 -36.73 -43.89 48.98
N SER A 425 -36.91 -44.52 50.14
CA SER A 425 -36.95 -45.99 50.29
C SER A 425 -38.30 -46.55 49.81
N PRO A 426 -38.36 -47.83 49.39
CA PRO A 426 -39.54 -48.42 48.74
C PRO A 426 -40.61 -48.88 49.76
N PRO A 427 -41.88 -49.06 49.33
CA PRO A 427 -42.89 -49.65 50.19
C PRO A 427 -42.79 -51.19 50.21
N CYS A 428 -42.98 -51.73 51.41
CA CYS A 428 -43.15 -53.15 51.70
C CYS A 428 -44.33 -53.77 50.93
N ARG A 429 -44.17 -55.03 50.52
CA ARG A 429 -45.26 -55.99 50.29
C ARG A 429 -45.03 -57.26 51.12
N THR A 430 -45.90 -57.42 52.11
CA THR A 430 -46.55 -58.67 52.61
C THR A 430 -45.68 -59.90 52.93
N CYS A 431 -45.53 -60.20 54.23
CA CYS A 431 -46.29 -61.23 54.96
C CYS A 431 -46.43 -60.81 56.42
#